data_AF-A0A6A3R6S6-F1
#
_entry.id   AF-A0A6A3R6S6-F1
#
_cell.length_a   1.000
_cell.length_b   1.000
_cell.length_c   1.000
_cell.angle_alpha   90.00
_cell.angle_beta   90.00
_cell.angle_gamma   90.00
#
_symmetry.space_group_name_H-M   'P 1'
#
loop_
_entity.id
_entity.type
_entity.pdbx_description
1 polymer ?
#
loop_
_entity_poly.entity_id
_entity_poly.type
_entity_poly.pdbx_seq_one_letter_code
_entity_poly.pdbx_strand_id
1 'polypeptide(L)'
;MVPAVLAQQCRGYEHLDALLQIASEGVRVRLRRPLPRQTRFPRNHPSASERLPVLRANIRKEQDLFRCLVLDADIVEIWPESFASPFGVVNKGDDDTHTSGRVIHDLSYPEDGSVNAYTDPSNVPKATFEHCSSVAREILRCKLENPDHDVLVMAGDVASAYRNAYTHSAYVHMFAGFIPEDNAIIIDMSAAFGWTGSAGTYSVLGGAVAFIHGSTGSGTRRRGFYNYH
;
A
#
# COMPACT_ATOMS: atom_id res chain seq x y z
N MET A 1 6.36 3.90 16.08
CA MET A 1 7.57 3.13 16.40
C MET A 1 8.75 4.08 16.28
N VAL A 2 9.60 4.19 17.29
CA VAL A 2 10.67 5.20 17.31
C VAL A 2 11.76 4.79 16.29
N PRO A 3 12.16 5.66 15.34
CA PRO A 3 13.18 5.35 14.33
C PRO A 3 14.46 4.72 14.89
N ALA A 4 14.84 5.09 16.12
CA ALA A 4 15.97 4.49 16.83
C ALA A 4 15.87 2.97 16.99
N VAL A 5 14.68 2.43 17.28
CA VAL A 5 14.46 0.98 17.42
C VAL A 5 14.64 0.29 16.07
N LEU A 6 14.07 0.86 15.00
CA LEU A 6 14.24 0.34 13.64
C LEU A 6 15.71 0.35 13.22
N ALA A 7 16.45 1.43 13.51
CA ALA A 7 17.87 1.54 13.20
C ALA A 7 18.71 0.45 13.88
N GLN A 8 18.33 0.07 15.10
CA GLN A 8 19.00 -0.99 15.84
C GLN A 8 18.61 -2.39 15.33
N GLN A 9 17.31 -2.67 15.20
CA GLN A 9 16.79 -4.01 14.88
C GLN A 9 17.02 -4.39 13.41
N CYS A 10 17.02 -3.41 12.51
CA CYS A 10 17.24 -3.63 11.07
C CYS A 10 18.67 -3.25 10.65
N ARG A 11 19.65 -3.27 11.57
CA ARG A 11 21.05 -2.97 11.23
C ARG A 11 21.58 -3.98 10.20
N GLY A 12 22.01 -3.48 9.04
CA GLY A 12 22.46 -4.32 7.93
C GLY A 12 21.38 -4.68 6.92
N TYR A 13 20.13 -4.25 7.14
CA TYR A 13 19.08 -4.33 6.13
C TYR A 13 19.38 -3.35 4.99
N GLU A 14 19.35 -3.83 3.74
CA GLU A 14 19.71 -3.06 2.54
C GLU A 14 18.91 -1.75 2.42
N HIS A 15 17.62 -1.76 2.78
CA HIS A 15 16.74 -0.60 2.66
C HIS A 15 16.51 0.13 4.00
N LEU A 16 17.45 0.04 4.94
CA LEU A 16 17.32 0.66 6.26
C LEU A 16 17.05 2.16 6.18
N ASP A 17 17.77 2.90 5.35
CA ASP A 17 17.60 4.36 5.24
C ASP A 17 16.19 4.72 4.73
N ALA A 18 15.70 4.00 3.72
CA ALA A 18 14.33 4.17 3.21
C ALA A 18 13.29 3.83 4.27
N LEU A 19 13.50 2.76 5.05
CA LEU A 19 12.62 2.36 6.15
C LEU A 19 12.55 3.46 7.23
N LEU A 20 13.69 4.01 7.63
CA LEU A 20 13.76 5.10 8.62
C LEU A 20 13.10 6.37 8.11
N GLN A 21 13.28 6.70 6.83
CA GLN A 21 12.61 7.83 6.21
C GLN A 21 11.09 7.67 6.20
N ILE A 22 10.58 6.52 5.75
CA ILE A 22 9.13 6.24 5.75
C ILE A 22 8.57 6.30 7.18
N ALA A 23 9.28 5.73 8.16
CA ALA A 23 8.84 5.75 9.55
C ALA A 23 8.81 7.15 10.17
N SER A 24 9.70 8.05 9.72
CA SER A 24 9.84 9.40 10.30
C SER A 24 8.93 10.42 9.63
N GLU A 25 8.74 10.32 8.31
CA GLU A 25 8.11 11.37 7.51
C GLU A 25 6.95 10.86 6.64
N GLY A 26 6.87 9.55 6.42
CA GLY A 26 5.98 8.93 5.43
C GLY A 26 6.61 8.77 4.05
N VAL A 27 5.87 8.12 3.18
CA VAL A 27 6.23 7.79 1.80
C VAL A 27 6.18 9.06 0.95
N ARG A 28 7.29 9.43 0.34
CA ARG A 28 7.36 10.56 -0.60
C ARG A 28 7.02 10.10 -2.01
N VAL A 29 6.14 10.83 -2.68
CA VAL A 29 5.70 10.51 -4.04
C VAL A 29 6.36 11.49 -5.01
N ARG A 30 7.32 10.99 -5.79
CA ARG A 30 7.96 11.79 -6.83
C ARG A 30 7.26 11.57 -8.16
N LEU A 31 6.93 12.68 -8.81
CA LEU A 31 6.36 12.70 -10.14
C LEU A 31 7.42 13.21 -11.13
N ARG A 32 7.43 12.66 -12.34
CA ARG A 32 8.27 13.10 -13.47
C ARG A 32 7.92 14.53 -13.92
N ARG A 33 6.69 14.95 -13.66
CA ARG A 33 6.16 16.29 -13.90
C ARG A 33 4.99 16.55 -12.94
N PRO A 34 4.70 17.83 -12.61
CA PRO A 34 3.57 18.16 -11.75
C PRO A 34 2.23 17.69 -12.33
N LEU A 35 1.29 17.32 -11.45
CA LEU A 35 -0.10 17.07 -11.85
C LEU A 35 -0.76 18.39 -12.31
N PRO A 36 -1.62 18.34 -13.32
CA PRO A 36 -2.36 19.52 -13.74
C PRO A 36 -3.36 19.92 -12.66
N ARG A 37 -3.57 21.23 -12.50
CA ARG A 37 -4.65 21.73 -11.64
C ARG A 37 -5.99 21.35 -12.24
N GLN A 38 -6.86 20.78 -11.41
CA GLN A 38 -8.21 20.40 -11.80
C GLN A 38 -9.17 21.56 -11.53
N THR A 39 -9.84 22.06 -12.57
CA THR A 39 -10.95 23.00 -12.41
C THR A 39 -12.28 22.30 -12.15
N ARG A 40 -12.34 20.99 -12.42
CA ARG A 40 -13.46 20.10 -12.16
C ARG A 40 -12.92 18.72 -11.82
N PHE A 41 -13.58 18.03 -10.90
CA PHE A 41 -13.23 16.65 -10.56
C PHE A 41 -13.79 15.66 -11.59
N PRO A 42 -13.08 14.56 -11.84
CA PRO A 42 -13.57 13.53 -12.75
C PRO A 42 -14.81 12.86 -12.14
N ARG A 43 -15.67 12.32 -13.02
CA ARG A 43 -16.80 11.51 -12.56
C ARG A 43 -16.28 10.17 -12.04
N ASN A 44 -16.90 9.70 -10.96
CA ASN A 44 -16.70 8.33 -10.51
C ASN A 44 -17.21 7.34 -11.58
N HIS A 45 -16.65 6.13 -11.56
CA HIS A 45 -17.15 5.04 -12.38
C HIS A 45 -18.60 4.74 -12.03
N PRO A 46 -19.45 4.32 -12.99
CA PRO A 46 -20.86 4.00 -12.72
C PRO A 46 -21.03 3.03 -11.55
N SER A 47 -20.12 2.06 -11.42
CA SER A 47 -20.14 1.09 -10.33
C SER A 47 -20.03 1.70 -8.94
N ALA A 48 -19.35 2.85 -8.78
CA ALA A 48 -19.28 3.57 -7.51
C ALA A 48 -20.57 4.35 -7.22
N SER A 49 -21.11 5.07 -8.19
CA SER A 49 -22.37 5.82 -8.01
C SER A 49 -23.57 4.89 -7.82
N GLU A 50 -23.65 3.78 -8.55
CA GLU A 50 -24.73 2.78 -8.41
C GLU A 50 -24.66 2.02 -7.08
N ARG A 51 -23.47 1.94 -6.46
CA ARG A 51 -23.22 1.21 -5.21
C ARG A 51 -22.72 2.14 -4.11
N LEU A 52 -23.27 3.36 -4.08
CA LEU A 52 -22.88 4.41 -3.15
C LEU A 52 -22.88 3.98 -1.66
N PRO A 53 -23.84 3.18 -1.14
CA PRO A 53 -23.77 2.67 0.23
C PRO A 53 -22.50 1.85 0.52
N VAL A 54 -22.05 1.03 -0.43
CA VAL A 54 -20.83 0.22 -0.31
C VAL A 54 -19.59 1.11 -0.33
N LEU A 55 -19.57 2.12 -1.22
CA LEU A 55 -18.50 3.12 -1.27
C LEU A 55 -18.37 3.85 0.08
N ARG A 56 -19.47 4.40 0.58
CA ARG A 56 -19.54 5.11 1.87
C ARG A 56 -19.08 4.22 3.03
N ALA A 57 -19.55 2.97 3.10
CA ALA A 57 -19.16 2.05 4.17
C ALA A 57 -17.65 1.74 4.17
N ASN A 58 -17.06 1.54 2.99
CA ASN A 58 -15.62 1.30 2.87
C ASN A 58 -14.81 2.54 3.24
N ILE A 59 -15.20 3.72 2.78
CA ILE A 59 -14.54 4.99 3.15
C ILE A 59 -14.66 5.23 4.66
N ARG A 60 -15.85 5.02 5.24
CA ARG A 60 -16.04 5.18 6.68
C ARG A 60 -15.13 4.26 7.48
N LYS A 61 -14.98 3.01 7.03
CA LYS A 61 -14.04 2.06 7.65
C LYS A 61 -12.59 2.56 7.60
N GLU A 62 -12.14 3.08 6.45
CA GLU A 62 -10.77 3.62 6.36
C GLU A 62 -10.61 4.94 7.15
N GLN A 63 -11.67 5.74 7.26
CA GLN A 63 -11.71 6.94 8.10
C GLN A 63 -11.60 6.57 9.60
N ASP A 64 -12.35 5.57 10.06
CA ASP A 64 -12.31 5.09 11.46
C ASP A 64 -10.93 4.56 11.84
N LEU A 65 -10.16 4.08 10.86
CA LEU A 65 -8.77 3.62 11.02
C LEU A 65 -7.73 4.74 10.84
N PHE A 66 -8.16 5.99 10.66
CA PHE A 66 -7.29 7.13 10.37
C PHE A 66 -6.41 6.92 9.13
N ARG A 67 -6.93 6.28 8.09
CA ARG A 67 -6.22 6.02 6.83
C ARG A 67 -6.64 6.93 5.69
N CYS A 68 -7.76 7.62 5.84
CA CYS A 68 -8.17 8.70 4.94
C CYS A 68 -8.78 9.86 5.72
N LEU A 69 -8.77 11.04 5.11
CA LEU A 69 -9.57 12.19 5.52
C LEU A 69 -10.84 12.22 4.70
N VAL A 70 -11.94 12.63 5.33
CA VAL A 70 -13.22 12.93 4.67
C VAL A 70 -13.51 14.39 4.97
N LEU A 71 -13.45 15.23 3.94
CA LEU A 71 -13.52 16.68 4.04
C LEU A 71 -14.68 17.18 3.17
N ASP A 72 -15.21 18.35 3.51
CA ASP A 72 -16.10 19.06 2.60
C ASP A 72 -15.33 19.44 1.32
N ALA A 73 -16.01 19.41 0.17
CA ALA A 73 -15.42 19.76 -1.11
C ALA A 73 -14.85 21.18 -1.15
N ASP A 74 -15.34 22.09 -0.30
CA ASP A 74 -14.82 23.46 -0.16
C ASP A 74 -13.33 23.51 0.22
N ILE A 75 -12.74 22.39 0.69
CA ILE A 75 -11.29 22.29 0.94
C ILE A 75 -10.45 22.69 -0.28
N VAL A 76 -10.99 22.52 -1.48
CA VAL A 76 -10.28 22.75 -2.75
C VAL A 76 -10.06 24.25 -3.00
N GLU A 77 -10.83 25.12 -2.34
CA GLU A 77 -10.62 26.57 -2.36
C GLU A 77 -9.33 26.97 -1.65
N ILE A 78 -8.97 26.24 -0.59
CA ILE A 78 -7.74 26.49 0.19
C ILE A 78 -6.60 25.54 -0.17
N TRP A 79 -6.89 24.43 -0.85
CA TRP A 79 -5.92 23.45 -1.31
C TRP A 79 -6.10 23.08 -2.80
N PRO A 80 -5.84 24.02 -3.73
CA PRO A 80 -6.11 23.85 -5.16
C PRO A 80 -5.17 22.86 -5.86
N GLU A 81 -4.12 22.39 -5.19
CA GLU A 81 -3.22 21.34 -5.67
C GLU A 81 -3.85 19.93 -5.55
N SER A 82 -4.97 19.79 -4.83
CA SER A 82 -5.65 18.50 -4.69
C SER A 82 -6.03 17.91 -6.05
N PHE A 83 -5.59 16.68 -6.29
CA PHE A 83 -5.83 15.95 -7.52
C PHE A 83 -6.73 14.75 -7.24
N ALA A 84 -7.96 14.83 -7.74
CA ALA A 84 -8.96 13.79 -7.57
C ALA A 84 -8.91 12.76 -8.71
N SER A 85 -8.88 11.49 -8.33
CA SER A 85 -9.06 10.34 -9.22
C SER A 85 -10.43 9.69 -8.98
N PRO A 86 -11.02 9.03 -10.01
CA PRO A 86 -12.32 8.37 -9.87
C PRO A 86 -12.31 7.24 -8.85
N PHE A 87 -13.41 7.08 -8.12
CA PHE A 87 -13.72 5.84 -7.43
C PHE A 87 -14.46 4.86 -8.33
N GLY A 88 -14.26 3.56 -8.07
CA GLY A 88 -15.07 2.47 -8.57
C GLY A 88 -15.37 1.47 -7.46
N VAL A 89 -16.40 0.65 -7.63
CA VAL A 89 -16.68 -0.47 -6.71
C VAL A 89 -16.72 -1.77 -7.50
N VAL A 90 -15.97 -2.76 -7.03
CA VAL A 90 -15.95 -4.11 -7.62
C VAL A 90 -16.47 -5.15 -6.63
N ASN A 91 -16.94 -6.27 -7.17
CA ASN A 91 -17.43 -7.38 -6.36
C ASN A 91 -16.31 -7.98 -5.51
N LYS A 92 -16.67 -8.42 -4.30
CA LYS A 92 -15.76 -9.08 -3.37
C LYS A 92 -16.16 -10.56 -3.30
N GLY A 93 -15.56 -11.39 -4.15
CA GLY A 93 -15.94 -12.80 -4.24
C GLY A 93 -17.42 -12.98 -4.59
N ASP A 94 -18.06 -13.94 -3.94
CA ASP A 94 -19.47 -14.31 -4.15
C ASP A 94 -20.43 -13.63 -3.15
N ASP A 95 -19.97 -12.61 -2.42
CA ASP A 95 -20.83 -11.85 -1.49
C ASP A 95 -21.92 -11.08 -2.26
N ASP A 96 -23.02 -10.75 -1.56
CA ASP A 96 -24.06 -9.88 -2.10
C ASP A 96 -23.49 -8.53 -2.56
N THR A 97 -23.65 -8.24 -3.85
CA THR A 97 -23.07 -7.07 -4.51
C THR A 97 -23.72 -5.76 -4.05
N HIS A 98 -24.91 -5.80 -3.47
CA HIS A 98 -25.57 -4.61 -2.92
C HIS A 98 -25.00 -4.20 -1.56
N THR A 99 -24.38 -5.12 -0.83
CA THR A 99 -23.91 -4.90 0.56
C THR A 99 -22.40 -5.06 0.73
N SER A 100 -21.73 -5.77 -0.19
CA SER A 100 -20.29 -6.06 -0.14
C SER A 100 -19.59 -5.71 -1.45
N GLY A 101 -18.44 -5.06 -1.35
CA GLY A 101 -17.60 -4.73 -2.49
C GLY A 101 -16.28 -4.11 -2.05
N ARG A 102 -15.32 -4.05 -2.97
CA ARG A 102 -14.04 -3.36 -2.77
C ARG A 102 -14.08 -2.03 -3.53
N VAL A 103 -13.74 -0.96 -2.83
CA VAL A 103 -13.53 0.35 -3.46
C VAL A 103 -12.16 0.33 -4.16
N ILE A 104 -12.15 0.76 -5.41
CA ILE A 104 -10.96 1.01 -6.20
C ILE A 104 -10.81 2.51 -6.36
N HIS A 105 -9.57 2.98 -6.19
CA HIS A 105 -9.18 4.34 -6.50
C HIS A 105 -8.44 4.32 -7.84
N ASP A 106 -9.04 4.84 -8.90
CA ASP A 106 -8.51 4.77 -10.26
C ASP A 106 -7.42 5.82 -10.51
N LEU A 107 -6.25 5.53 -9.94
CA LEU A 107 -5.06 6.39 -10.04
C LEU A 107 -4.37 6.31 -11.41
N SER A 108 -4.93 5.53 -12.34
CA SER A 108 -4.49 5.45 -13.73
C SER A 108 -5.29 6.36 -14.66
N TYR A 109 -6.39 6.94 -14.19
CA TYR A 109 -7.21 7.89 -14.95
C TYR A 109 -6.87 9.37 -14.66
N PRO A 110 -6.89 10.25 -15.68
CA PRO A 110 -7.01 9.93 -17.11
C PRO A 110 -5.71 9.34 -17.66
N GLU A 111 -5.81 8.64 -18.79
CA GLU A 111 -4.63 8.17 -19.53
C GLU A 111 -3.68 9.35 -19.80
N ASP A 112 -2.38 9.14 -19.57
CA ASP A 112 -1.32 10.14 -19.72
C ASP A 112 -1.48 11.45 -18.92
N GLY A 113 -2.39 11.49 -17.95
CA GLY A 113 -2.63 12.64 -17.06
C GLY A 113 -2.92 12.26 -15.61
N SER A 114 -2.65 11.01 -15.24
CA SER A 114 -2.94 10.45 -13.93
C SER A 114 -1.72 10.43 -13.01
N VAL A 115 -1.98 10.17 -11.72
CA VAL A 115 -0.94 9.97 -10.71
C VAL A 115 0.01 8.86 -11.14
N ASN A 116 -0.51 7.74 -11.64
CA ASN A 116 0.31 6.63 -12.10
C ASN A 116 1.11 6.96 -13.36
N ALA A 117 0.51 7.67 -14.33
CA ALA A 117 1.22 8.08 -15.54
C ALA A 117 2.41 9.00 -15.21
N TYR A 118 2.28 9.83 -14.16
CA TYR A 118 3.29 10.82 -13.79
C TYR A 118 4.25 10.33 -12.71
N THR A 119 3.92 9.25 -11.98
CA THR A 119 4.82 8.67 -10.96
C THR A 119 6.17 8.32 -11.58
N ASP A 120 7.25 8.76 -10.93
CA ASP A 120 8.60 8.43 -11.34
C ASP A 120 9.02 7.06 -10.76
N PRO A 121 9.14 6.01 -11.59
CA PRO A 121 9.49 4.68 -11.10
C PRO A 121 10.93 4.61 -10.59
N SER A 122 11.81 5.55 -10.93
CA SER A 122 13.20 5.56 -10.42
C SER A 122 13.26 5.86 -8.92
N ASN A 123 12.21 6.47 -8.36
CA ASN A 123 12.11 6.79 -6.95
C ASN A 123 11.29 5.75 -6.16
N VAL A 124 10.73 4.75 -6.84
CA VAL A 124 10.01 3.66 -6.19
C VAL A 124 11.02 2.54 -5.94
N PRO A 125 11.21 2.06 -4.69
CA PRO A 125 12.08 0.92 -4.42
C PRO A 125 11.64 -0.27 -5.27
N LYS A 126 12.60 -0.97 -5.89
CA LYS A 126 12.28 -2.14 -6.70
C LYS A 126 11.98 -3.31 -5.77
N ALA A 127 10.75 -3.82 -5.81
CA ALA A 127 10.43 -5.04 -5.11
C ALA A 127 11.16 -6.22 -5.80
N THR A 128 12.10 -6.83 -5.08
CA THR A 128 12.74 -8.08 -5.47
C THR A 128 12.26 -9.17 -4.54
N PHE A 129 11.82 -10.29 -5.12
CA PHE A 129 11.44 -11.48 -4.37
C PHE A 129 12.18 -12.66 -4.98
N GLU A 130 12.59 -13.62 -4.16
CA GLU A 130 13.03 -14.89 -4.71
C GLU A 130 11.87 -15.57 -5.45
N HIS A 131 12.21 -16.26 -6.54
CA HIS A 131 11.22 -17.06 -7.24
C HIS A 131 10.69 -18.17 -6.32
N CYS A 132 9.39 -18.51 -6.40
CA CYS A 132 8.74 -19.49 -5.50
C CYS A 132 9.42 -20.87 -5.45
N SER A 133 10.25 -21.19 -6.44
CA SER A 133 11.10 -22.38 -6.45
C SER A 133 12.13 -22.41 -5.31
N SER A 134 12.48 -21.27 -4.71
CA SER A 134 13.36 -21.22 -3.54
C SER A 134 12.70 -21.86 -2.30
N VAL A 135 11.42 -21.58 -2.07
CA VAL A 135 10.61 -22.23 -1.02
C VAL A 135 10.56 -23.74 -1.25
N ALA A 136 10.31 -24.18 -2.50
CA ALA A 136 10.29 -25.61 -2.83
C ALA A 136 11.65 -26.28 -2.58
N ARG A 137 12.76 -25.63 -2.95
CA ARG A 137 14.13 -26.11 -2.68
C ARG A 137 14.39 -26.24 -1.18
N GLU A 138 13.92 -25.29 -0.38
CA GLU A 138 14.09 -25.32 1.07
C GLU A 138 13.28 -26.44 1.73
N ILE A 139 12.05 -26.69 1.26
CA ILE A 139 11.23 -27.82 1.73
C ILE A 139 11.94 -29.15 1.42
N LEU A 140 12.45 -29.31 0.20
CA LEU A 140 13.19 -30.50 -0.20
C LEU A 140 14.47 -30.67 0.62
N ARG A 141 15.23 -29.60 0.85
CA ARG A 141 16.42 -29.63 1.72
C ARG A 141 16.08 -30.09 3.13
N CYS A 142 15.05 -29.50 3.76
CA CYS A 142 14.61 -29.88 5.10
C CYS A 142 14.21 -31.36 5.18
N LYS A 143 13.50 -31.87 4.15
CA LYS A 143 13.06 -33.27 4.10
C LYS A 143 14.23 -34.23 3.91
N LEU A 144 15.22 -33.86 3.11
CA LEU A 144 16.44 -34.66 2.92
C LEU A 144 17.28 -34.72 4.20
N GLU A 145 17.38 -33.62 4.95
CA GLU A 145 18.13 -33.56 6.21
C GLU A 145 17.41 -34.28 7.36
N ASN A 146 16.08 -34.36 7.34
CA ASN A 146 15.28 -35.00 8.38
C ASN A 146 14.19 -35.91 7.76
N PRO A 147 14.55 -37.07 7.18
CA PRO A 147 13.64 -37.90 6.40
C PRO A 147 12.41 -38.39 7.20
N ASP A 148 12.59 -38.68 8.48
CA ASP A 148 11.54 -39.23 9.34
C ASP A 148 10.66 -38.16 10.00
N HIS A 149 10.92 -36.88 9.72
CA HIS A 149 10.14 -35.77 10.27
C HIS A 149 9.26 -35.12 9.20
N ASP A 150 8.14 -34.57 9.63
CA ASP A 150 7.29 -33.74 8.80
C ASP A 150 7.92 -32.35 8.65
N VAL A 151 7.94 -31.86 7.40
CA VAL A 151 8.35 -30.48 7.09
C VAL A 151 7.09 -29.62 7.11
N LEU A 152 7.00 -28.76 8.12
CA LEU A 152 5.88 -27.82 8.29
C LEU A 152 6.28 -26.43 7.79
N VAL A 153 5.37 -25.79 7.06
CA VAL A 153 5.53 -24.41 6.58
C VAL A 153 4.58 -23.51 7.37
N MET A 154 5.13 -22.45 7.96
CA MET A 154 4.34 -21.36 8.51
C MET A 154 4.26 -20.24 7.48
N ALA A 155 3.06 -19.96 7.00
CA ALA A 155 2.78 -18.86 6.08
C ALA A 155 1.85 -17.84 6.76
N GLY A 156 2.05 -16.57 6.46
CA GLY A 156 1.21 -15.48 6.95
C GLY A 156 1.05 -14.42 5.87
N ASP A 157 -0.10 -13.76 5.86
CA ASP A 157 -0.39 -12.60 5.02
C ASP A 157 -0.50 -11.34 5.89
N VAL A 158 -0.04 -10.21 5.36
CA VAL A 158 -0.21 -8.91 6.03
C VAL A 158 -1.45 -8.24 5.45
N ALA A 159 -2.54 -8.32 6.21
CA ALA A 159 -3.79 -7.66 5.86
C ALA A 159 -3.58 -6.16 5.62
N SER A 160 -4.13 -5.65 4.51
CA SER A 160 -4.02 -4.24 4.11
C SER A 160 -2.58 -3.74 4.04
N ALA A 161 -1.61 -4.59 3.65
CA ALA A 161 -0.18 -4.30 3.52
C ALA A 161 0.15 -2.84 3.16
N TYR A 162 -0.31 -2.35 2.01
CA TYR A 162 0.01 -1.00 1.51
C TYR A 162 -0.50 0.12 2.44
N ARG A 163 -1.61 -0.10 3.14
CA ARG A 163 -2.18 0.87 4.08
C ARG A 163 -1.28 1.09 5.32
N ASN A 164 -0.29 0.22 5.55
CA ASN A 164 0.71 0.41 6.61
C ASN A 164 1.83 1.38 6.22
N ALA A 165 1.91 1.77 4.93
CA ALA A 165 2.87 2.76 4.45
C ALA A 165 2.17 4.12 4.30
N TYR A 166 2.21 4.95 5.34
CA TYR A 166 1.59 6.28 5.31
C TYR A 166 2.30 7.20 4.32
N THR A 167 1.54 7.92 3.50
CA THR A 167 2.05 8.91 2.55
C THR A 167 2.44 10.17 3.30
N HIS A 168 3.59 10.73 2.97
CA HIS A 168 4.06 11.99 3.54
C HIS A 168 3.05 13.11 3.25
N SER A 169 2.75 13.95 4.25
CA SER A 169 1.68 14.97 4.20
C SER A 169 1.78 15.92 3.00
N ALA A 170 2.99 16.33 2.61
CA ALA A 170 3.22 17.13 1.41
C ALA A 170 2.75 16.48 0.09
N TYR A 171 2.42 15.18 0.05
CA TYR A 171 2.06 14.43 -1.15
C TYR A 171 0.66 13.80 -1.11
N VAL A 172 -0.04 13.83 0.04
CA VAL A 172 -1.37 13.19 0.15
C VAL A 172 -2.41 13.82 -0.78
N HIS A 173 -2.24 15.10 -1.13
CA HIS A 173 -3.10 15.82 -2.07
C HIS A 173 -3.20 15.17 -3.46
N MET A 174 -2.22 14.33 -3.83
CA MET A 174 -2.22 13.59 -5.09
C MET A 174 -3.20 12.41 -5.09
N PHE A 175 -3.68 11.98 -3.92
CA PHE A 175 -4.54 10.80 -3.75
C PHE A 175 -5.92 11.21 -3.23
N ALA A 176 -6.47 12.28 -3.82
CA ALA A 176 -7.84 12.67 -3.52
C ALA A 176 -8.84 11.89 -4.39
N GLY A 177 -10.08 11.78 -3.93
CA GLY A 177 -11.23 11.35 -4.72
C GLY A 177 -12.46 12.13 -4.30
N PHE A 178 -13.39 12.35 -5.22
CA PHE A 178 -14.57 13.18 -4.99
C PHE A 178 -15.84 12.34 -4.99
N ILE A 179 -16.74 12.54 -4.02
CA ILE A 179 -18.09 11.97 -4.00
C ILE A 179 -19.08 13.11 -4.19
N PRO A 180 -19.59 13.31 -5.42
CA PRO A 180 -20.54 14.38 -5.72
C PRO A 180 -21.80 14.33 -4.88
N GLU A 181 -22.33 13.13 -4.61
CA GLU A 181 -23.57 12.91 -3.89
C GLU A 181 -23.49 13.37 -2.42
N ASP A 182 -22.28 13.49 -1.88
CA ASP A 182 -22.00 13.90 -0.49
C ASP A 182 -21.29 15.27 -0.39
N ASN A 183 -21.01 15.92 -1.52
CA ASN A 183 -20.10 17.08 -1.58
C ASN A 183 -18.79 16.85 -0.80
N ALA A 184 -18.21 15.65 -0.92
CA ALA A 184 -17.11 15.22 -0.07
C ALA A 184 -15.84 14.92 -0.87
N ILE A 185 -14.70 15.42 -0.38
CA ILE A 185 -13.36 15.06 -0.84
C ILE A 185 -12.74 14.07 0.14
N ILE A 186 -12.30 12.95 -0.41
CA ILE A 186 -11.63 11.88 0.33
C ILE A 186 -10.15 11.95 0.01
N ILE A 187 -9.28 12.04 1.01
CA ILE A 187 -7.83 12.04 0.80
C ILE A 187 -7.25 10.79 1.43
N ASP A 188 -6.73 9.88 0.60
CA ASP A 188 -6.01 8.70 1.08
C ASP A 188 -4.66 9.14 1.70
N MET A 189 -4.43 8.78 2.97
CA MET A 189 -3.22 9.17 3.71
C MET A 189 -2.14 8.08 3.72
N SER A 190 -2.38 6.97 3.03
CA SER A 190 -1.47 5.84 2.91
C SER A 190 -1.28 5.46 1.45
N ALA A 191 -0.23 4.70 1.14
CA ALA A 191 -0.03 4.13 -0.19
C ALA A 191 -1.31 3.43 -0.67
N ALA A 192 -1.90 4.01 -1.72
CA ALA A 192 -3.22 3.63 -2.19
C ALA A 192 -3.18 2.31 -2.96
N PHE A 193 -4.24 1.52 -2.84
CA PHE A 193 -4.43 0.38 -3.72
C PHE A 193 -4.75 0.90 -5.12
N GLY A 194 -3.89 0.60 -6.09
CA GLY A 194 -3.96 1.15 -7.45
C GLY A 194 -2.81 2.11 -7.80
N TRP A 195 -2.02 2.59 -6.83
CA TRP A 195 -0.82 3.37 -7.13
C TRP A 195 0.34 2.48 -7.58
N THR A 196 1.00 2.83 -8.68
CA THR A 196 2.14 2.06 -9.24
C THR A 196 3.33 1.96 -8.29
N GLY A 197 3.46 2.89 -7.34
CA GLY A 197 4.53 2.87 -6.34
C GLY A 197 4.24 2.03 -5.08
N SER A 198 3.01 1.55 -4.89
CA SER A 198 2.59 0.91 -3.62
C SER A 198 3.36 -0.37 -3.31
N ALA A 199 3.52 -1.26 -4.29
CA ALA A 199 4.19 -2.54 -4.09
C ALA A 199 5.68 -2.37 -3.72
N GLY A 200 6.39 -1.51 -4.46
CA GLY A 200 7.80 -1.20 -4.20
C GLY A 200 8.01 -0.44 -2.89
N THR A 201 7.11 0.47 -2.55
CA THR A 201 7.14 1.13 -1.23
C THR A 201 6.96 0.12 -0.11
N TYR A 202 5.96 -0.77 -0.22
CA TYR A 202 5.70 -1.76 0.80
C TYR A 202 6.79 -2.82 0.90
N SER A 203 7.53 -3.13 -0.18
CA SER A 203 8.64 -4.09 -0.10
C SER A 203 9.75 -3.66 0.85
N VAL A 204 9.89 -2.36 1.15
CA VAL A 204 10.77 -1.86 2.21
C VAL A 204 10.28 -2.28 3.60
N LEU A 205 8.98 -2.17 3.85
CA LEU A 205 8.38 -2.55 5.14
C LEU A 205 8.33 -4.07 5.29
N GLY A 206 7.85 -4.77 4.26
CA GLY A 206 7.79 -6.24 4.23
C GLY A 206 9.18 -6.89 4.31
N GLY A 207 10.16 -6.33 3.60
CA GLY A 207 11.54 -6.77 3.64
C GLY A 207 12.17 -6.56 5.02
N ALA A 208 11.83 -5.48 5.73
CA ALA A 208 12.26 -5.29 7.12
C ALA A 208 11.71 -6.37 8.06
N VAL A 209 10.43 -6.74 7.91
CA VAL A 209 9.82 -7.85 8.68
C VAL A 209 10.56 -9.15 8.39
N ALA A 210 10.82 -9.45 7.11
CA ALA A 210 11.54 -10.63 6.69
C ALA A 210 13.01 -10.64 7.18
N PHE A 211 13.68 -9.49 7.16
CA PHE A 211 15.05 -9.32 7.65
C PHE A 211 15.14 -9.60 9.14
N ILE A 212 14.24 -9.01 9.95
CA ILE A 212 14.19 -9.27 11.40
C ILE A 212 13.92 -10.75 11.65
N HIS A 213 12.93 -11.34 10.97
CA HIS A 213 12.57 -12.74 11.14
C HIS A 213 13.72 -13.71 10.78
N GLY A 214 14.44 -13.44 9.69
CA GLY A 214 15.61 -14.21 9.28
C GLY A 214 16.81 -14.04 10.23
N SER A 215 16.96 -12.85 10.80
CA SER A 215 18.06 -12.50 11.72
C SER A 215 17.83 -12.97 13.16
N THR A 216 16.57 -13.24 13.54
CA THR A 216 16.25 -13.85 14.83
C THR A 216 16.56 -15.34 14.81
N GLY A 217 17.76 -15.71 15.23
CA GLY A 217 18.12 -17.10 15.52
C GLY A 217 17.53 -17.56 16.86
N SER A 218 16.93 -18.75 16.90
CA SER A 218 16.71 -19.48 18.16
C SER A 218 17.86 -20.46 18.38
N GLY A 219 18.13 -20.85 19.63
CA GLY A 219 19.25 -21.74 19.98
C GLY A 219 19.27 -23.08 19.23
N THR A 220 18.17 -23.49 18.60
CA THR A 220 18.04 -24.70 17.78
C THR A 220 18.25 -24.47 16.27
N ARG A 221 18.26 -23.23 15.76
CA ARG A 221 18.55 -22.88 14.36
C ARG A 221 19.62 -21.79 14.27
N ARG A 222 20.89 -22.21 14.26
CA ARG A 222 22.07 -21.32 14.11
C ARG A 222 22.10 -20.48 12.82
N ARG A 223 21.29 -20.82 11.80
CA ARG A 223 21.20 -20.09 10.52
C ARG A 223 19.94 -19.22 10.38
N GLY A 224 19.11 -19.10 11.42
CA GLY A 224 17.84 -18.37 11.35
C GLY A 224 16.71 -19.14 10.68
N PHE A 225 15.57 -18.48 10.47
CA PHE A 225 14.45 -19.01 9.69
C PHE A 225 14.63 -18.67 8.21
N TYR A 226 14.25 -19.58 7.32
CA TYR A 226 14.23 -19.29 5.89
C TYR A 226 13.28 -18.11 5.58
N ASN A 227 13.76 -17.16 4.79
CA ASN A 227 12.97 -16.07 4.20
C ASN A 227 13.26 -16.01 2.69
N TYR A 228 12.26 -15.62 1.89
CA TYR A 228 12.36 -15.54 0.42
C TYR A 228 12.31 -14.08 -0.07
N HIS A 229 12.55 -13.14 0.84
CA HIS A 229 12.32 -11.72 0.67
C HIS A 229 13.64 -10.96 0.45
#